data_AF-S4RGX9-F1
#
_entry.id   AF-S4RGX9-F1
#
_cell.length_a   1.000
_cell.length_b   1.000
_cell.length_c   1.000
_cell.angle_alpha   90.00
_cell.angle_beta   90.00
_cell.angle_gamma   90.00
#
_symmetry.space_group_name_H-M   'P 1'
#
loop_
_entity.id
_entity.type
_entity.pdbx_description
1 polymer ?
#
loop_
_entity_poly.entity_id
_entity_poly.type
_entity_poly.pdbx_seq_one_letter_code
_entity_poly.pdbx_strand_id
1 'polypeptide(L)'
;DSVGATESLLKRHAEFENRLGAMDRPIRHLKKHAAELVKSGVAPPDGLEQKVGAVVARRNAVQDASDRRRALLEAAYKYQVFTRNAAELLAWVAEKRVLADDESYRDLSLLSRELKRQNAAEGELRTNQQALAAVQEVGRDLVKGRHFASREIQATLEELHARWAELEKKMTERGRKLRQAVDQRQLNQLLQDARERLDALENQLRSEDVGTDLRSSKTLLAHHVHTEAALDSLVERILAVVAQGESLADGHFDSRGIQRETREFKKRLAALAEPRAKRRARLEEAVRYYEAMRALEQEAAWIAERVPSAESHDTGRTLDATQLLLEQAMKLQAECTAHGPHVARVAGLGAAMQAAEHPLARDVTRRCEEVRAAWDALLRALENRRRLLALAERAHTTQASANAAELEVWLAERAEQARSDECGRDEDAARNLIARHKDLEQEMEVNGRLVDELVRAARELKAEGAPTAQELPARADEIQAKMTDLRQLSAERLGRLEGALALHAYLRECADLEEWISQQLATVAAQDDVGDDHDHVQ
;
A
#
# COMPACT_ATOMS: atom_id res chain seq x y z
N ASP A 1 -81.98 -40.63 -2.34
CA ASP A 1 -81.83 -41.23 -1.00
C ASP A 1 -80.66 -40.62 -0.27
N SER A 2 -80.84 -40.21 0.98
CA SER A 2 -79.82 -39.58 1.82
C SER A 2 -79.73 -40.31 3.16
N VAL A 3 -78.63 -40.10 3.89
CA VAL A 3 -78.44 -40.64 5.25
C VAL A 3 -79.67 -40.34 6.13
N GLY A 4 -80.14 -39.09 6.13
CA GLY A 4 -81.30 -38.66 6.92
C GLY A 4 -82.62 -39.33 6.48
N ALA A 5 -82.78 -39.63 5.19
CA ALA A 5 -83.94 -40.37 4.70
C ALA A 5 -83.92 -41.84 5.20
N THR A 6 -82.76 -42.51 5.12
CA THR A 6 -82.60 -43.88 5.62
C THR A 6 -82.73 -43.98 7.15
N GLU A 7 -82.23 -42.97 7.88
CA GLU A 7 -82.37 -42.87 9.33
C GLU A 7 -83.84 -42.68 9.75
N SER A 8 -84.57 -41.83 9.04
CA SER A 8 -86.01 -41.64 9.26
C SER A 8 -86.80 -42.94 8.99
N LEU A 9 -86.44 -43.68 7.94
CA LEU A 9 -87.06 -44.98 7.63
C LEU A 9 -86.73 -46.03 8.70
N LEU A 10 -85.51 -46.07 9.22
CA LEU A 10 -85.12 -46.92 10.35
C LEU A 10 -85.93 -46.59 11.59
N LYS A 11 -86.08 -45.30 11.93
CA LYS A 11 -86.89 -44.86 13.08
C LYS A 11 -88.35 -45.26 12.95
N ARG A 12 -88.96 -45.03 11.78
CA ARG A 12 -90.34 -45.45 11.48
C ARG A 12 -90.51 -46.97 11.54
N HIS A 13 -89.50 -47.72 11.09
CA HIS A 13 -89.51 -49.18 11.15
C HIS A 13 -89.36 -49.69 12.60
N ALA A 14 -88.53 -49.05 13.42
CA ALA A 14 -88.45 -49.34 14.85
C ALA A 14 -89.79 -49.06 15.57
N GLU A 15 -90.50 -47.99 15.21
CA GLU A 15 -91.86 -47.73 15.71
C GLU A 15 -92.88 -48.79 15.26
N PHE A 16 -92.70 -49.38 14.08
CA PHE A 16 -93.49 -50.51 13.60
C PHE A 16 -93.15 -51.80 14.38
N GLU A 17 -91.87 -52.09 14.61
CA GLU A 17 -91.41 -53.25 15.40
C GLU A 17 -91.91 -53.19 16.85
N ASN A 18 -91.90 -52.02 17.46
CA ASN A 18 -92.47 -51.81 18.81
C ASN A 18 -93.98 -52.13 18.83
N ARG A 19 -94.72 -51.69 17.80
CA ARG A 19 -96.15 -52.01 17.65
C ARG A 19 -96.37 -53.50 17.39
N LEU A 20 -95.50 -54.13 16.61
CA LEU A 20 -95.54 -55.56 16.30
C LEU A 20 -95.28 -56.41 17.56
N GLY A 21 -94.28 -56.05 18.36
CA GLY A 21 -93.99 -56.71 19.65
C GLY A 21 -95.10 -56.53 20.69
N ALA A 22 -95.81 -55.40 20.68
CA ALA A 22 -96.98 -55.21 21.53
C ALA A 22 -98.11 -56.21 21.22
N MET A 23 -98.19 -56.75 19.99
CA MET A 23 -99.16 -57.79 19.62
C MET A 23 -98.82 -59.18 20.18
N ASP A 24 -97.62 -59.39 20.72
CA ASP A 24 -97.22 -60.70 21.25
C ASP A 24 -98.02 -61.07 22.51
N ARG A 25 -98.46 -60.09 23.31
CA ARG A 25 -99.31 -60.34 24.50
C ARG A 25 -100.71 -60.83 24.12
N PRO A 26 -101.46 -60.16 23.21
CA PRO A 26 -102.70 -60.69 22.65
C PRO A 26 -102.57 -62.07 22.02
N ILE A 27 -101.48 -62.34 21.28
CA ILE A 27 -101.26 -63.66 20.64
C ILE A 27 -100.98 -64.76 21.68
N ARG A 28 -100.21 -64.45 22.74
CA ARG A 28 -100.05 -65.37 23.88
C ARG A 28 -101.37 -65.65 24.59
N HIS A 29 -102.21 -64.62 24.76
CA HIS A 29 -103.54 -64.78 25.34
C HIS A 29 -104.45 -65.64 24.45
N LEU A 30 -104.45 -65.40 23.13
CA LEU A 30 -105.19 -66.20 22.15
C LEU A 30 -104.76 -67.68 22.20
N LYS A 31 -103.45 -67.96 22.24
CA LYS A 31 -102.93 -69.32 22.41
C LYS A 31 -103.41 -69.98 23.70
N LYS A 32 -103.32 -69.25 24.83
CA LYS A 32 -103.72 -69.76 26.15
C LYS A 32 -105.23 -70.02 26.21
N HIS A 33 -106.04 -69.08 25.71
CA HIS A 33 -107.49 -69.20 25.69
C HIS A 33 -107.96 -70.33 24.77
N ALA A 34 -107.33 -70.50 23.60
CA ALA A 34 -107.61 -71.63 22.74
C ALA A 34 -107.28 -72.98 23.40
N ALA A 35 -106.15 -73.07 24.12
CA ALA A 35 -105.80 -74.26 24.89
C ALA A 35 -106.79 -74.54 26.04
N GLU A 36 -107.31 -73.50 26.69
CA GLU A 36 -108.36 -73.61 27.72
C GLU A 36 -109.69 -74.11 27.14
N LEU A 37 -110.09 -73.64 25.95
CA LEU A 37 -111.31 -74.07 25.24
C LEU A 37 -111.25 -75.53 24.76
N VAL A 38 -110.07 -76.00 24.34
CA VAL A 38 -109.84 -77.42 24.02
C VAL A 38 -109.91 -78.26 25.30
N LYS A 39 -109.32 -77.78 26.41
CA LYS A 39 -109.31 -78.49 27.69
C LYS A 39 -110.71 -78.57 28.34
N SER A 40 -111.58 -77.61 28.10
CA SER A 40 -112.96 -77.57 28.62
C SER A 40 -114.00 -78.32 27.77
N GLY A 41 -113.59 -78.88 26.62
CA GLY A 41 -114.46 -79.69 25.74
C GLY A 41 -115.48 -78.89 24.91
N VAL A 42 -115.38 -77.54 24.91
CA VAL A 42 -116.34 -76.64 24.24
C VAL A 42 -116.11 -76.56 22.72
N ALA A 43 -114.91 -76.89 22.24
CA ALA A 43 -114.57 -76.87 20.81
C ALA A 43 -113.68 -78.07 20.42
N PRO A 44 -113.83 -78.64 19.21
CA PRO A 44 -112.98 -79.72 18.74
C PRO A 44 -111.52 -79.22 18.53
N PRO A 45 -110.51 -79.99 18.97
CA PRO A 45 -109.10 -79.58 18.93
C PRO A 45 -108.62 -79.23 17.52
N ASP A 46 -108.92 -80.08 16.54
CA ASP A 46 -108.35 -80.01 15.19
C ASP A 46 -108.58 -78.65 14.49
N GLY A 47 -109.82 -78.14 14.53
CA GLY A 47 -110.18 -76.90 13.84
C GLY A 47 -109.68 -75.62 14.53
N LEU A 48 -109.56 -75.64 15.87
CA LEU A 48 -109.11 -74.49 16.65
C LEU A 48 -107.58 -74.41 16.68
N GLU A 49 -106.89 -75.55 16.82
CA GLU A 49 -105.43 -75.65 16.75
C GLU A 49 -104.91 -75.22 15.37
N GLN A 50 -105.59 -75.61 14.29
CA GLN A 50 -105.22 -75.20 12.93
C GLN A 50 -105.35 -73.68 12.72
N LYS A 51 -106.41 -73.06 13.26
CA LYS A 51 -106.61 -71.59 13.20
C LYS A 51 -105.57 -70.83 14.04
N VAL A 52 -105.28 -71.29 15.26
CA VAL A 52 -104.25 -70.68 16.11
C VAL A 52 -102.86 -70.87 15.49
N GLY A 53 -102.56 -72.05 14.96
CA GLY A 53 -101.34 -72.34 14.21
C GLY A 53 -101.16 -71.42 13.00
N ALA A 54 -102.22 -71.19 12.23
CA ALA A 54 -102.21 -70.26 11.09
C ALA A 54 -101.93 -68.81 11.51
N VAL A 55 -102.53 -68.33 12.62
CA VAL A 55 -102.26 -66.97 13.16
C VAL A 55 -100.81 -66.83 13.60
N VAL A 56 -100.25 -67.85 14.24
CA VAL A 56 -98.85 -67.88 14.70
C VAL A 56 -97.88 -67.92 13.54
N ALA A 57 -98.13 -68.77 12.55
CA ALA A 57 -97.32 -68.83 11.33
C ALA A 57 -97.32 -67.48 10.60
N ARG A 58 -98.48 -66.82 10.50
CA ARG A 58 -98.61 -65.51 9.86
C ARG A 58 -97.88 -64.42 10.65
N ARG A 59 -97.91 -64.46 11.99
CA ARG A 59 -97.13 -63.56 12.86
C ARG A 59 -95.62 -63.77 12.71
N ASN A 60 -95.17 -65.01 12.68
CA ASN A 60 -93.76 -65.35 12.46
C ASN A 60 -93.31 -64.87 11.08
N ALA A 61 -94.12 -65.09 10.03
CA ALA A 61 -93.83 -64.57 8.69
C ALA A 61 -93.71 -63.03 8.66
N VAL A 62 -94.55 -62.31 9.43
CA VAL A 62 -94.43 -60.85 9.59
C VAL A 62 -93.18 -60.47 10.39
N GLN A 63 -92.78 -61.25 11.41
CA GLN A 63 -91.51 -61.06 12.12
C GLN A 63 -90.34 -61.18 11.15
N ASP A 64 -90.26 -62.29 10.42
CA ASP A 64 -89.19 -62.56 9.47
C ASP A 64 -89.14 -61.49 8.36
N ALA A 65 -90.31 -61.01 7.91
CA ALA A 65 -90.38 -59.90 6.96
C ALA A 65 -89.92 -58.56 7.58
N SER A 66 -90.25 -58.31 8.85
CA SER A 66 -89.80 -57.14 9.61
C SER A 66 -88.29 -57.17 9.81
N ASP A 67 -87.72 -58.29 10.25
CA ASP A 67 -86.29 -58.46 10.49
C ASP A 67 -85.50 -58.34 9.18
N ARG A 68 -86.02 -58.92 8.08
CA ARG A 68 -85.45 -58.71 6.73
C ARG A 68 -85.49 -57.25 6.32
N ARG A 69 -86.61 -56.56 6.53
CA ARG A 69 -86.74 -55.13 6.23
C ARG A 69 -85.78 -54.29 7.07
N ARG A 70 -85.64 -54.59 8.36
CA ARG A 70 -84.68 -53.93 9.25
C ARG A 70 -83.25 -54.10 8.75
N ALA A 71 -82.85 -55.33 8.46
CA ALA A 71 -81.50 -55.61 7.93
C ALA A 71 -81.22 -54.85 6.63
N LEU A 72 -82.19 -54.78 5.71
CA LEU A 72 -82.08 -53.99 4.47
C LEU A 72 -81.97 -52.49 4.73
N LEU A 73 -82.75 -51.95 5.68
CA LEU A 73 -82.69 -50.54 6.07
C LEU A 73 -81.37 -50.18 6.76
N GLU A 74 -80.86 -51.04 7.64
CA GLU A 74 -79.55 -50.87 8.28
C GLU A 74 -78.40 -50.95 7.27
N ALA A 75 -78.49 -51.89 6.31
CA ALA A 75 -77.56 -51.99 5.19
C ALA A 75 -77.60 -50.71 4.32
N ALA A 76 -78.79 -50.25 3.94
CA ALA A 76 -78.96 -49.02 3.17
C ALA A 76 -78.43 -47.79 3.93
N TYR A 77 -78.66 -47.68 5.24
CA TYR A 77 -78.11 -46.62 6.06
C TYR A 77 -76.58 -46.64 6.08
N LYS A 78 -75.96 -47.79 6.33
CA LYS A 78 -74.49 -47.94 6.32
C LYS A 78 -73.90 -47.58 4.95
N TYR A 79 -74.56 -47.99 3.86
CA TYR A 79 -74.16 -47.61 2.51
C TYR A 79 -74.23 -46.09 2.30
N GLN A 80 -75.31 -45.44 2.70
CA GLN A 80 -75.46 -43.98 2.56
C GLN A 80 -74.42 -43.20 3.40
N VAL A 81 -74.10 -43.69 4.60
CA VAL A 81 -73.03 -43.10 5.44
C VAL A 81 -71.67 -43.27 4.77
N PHE A 82 -71.38 -44.47 4.24
CA PHE A 82 -70.16 -44.73 3.48
C PHE A 82 -70.05 -43.81 2.25
N THR A 83 -71.09 -43.72 1.42
CA THR A 83 -71.06 -42.89 0.21
C THR A 83 -70.91 -41.42 0.52
N ARG A 84 -71.55 -40.91 1.58
CA ARG A 84 -71.38 -39.52 2.02
C ARG A 84 -69.92 -39.26 2.42
N ASN A 85 -69.37 -40.07 3.32
CA ASN A 85 -68.01 -39.87 3.81
C ASN A 85 -66.97 -40.03 2.68
N ALA A 86 -67.18 -40.97 1.77
CA ALA A 86 -66.33 -41.15 0.60
C ALA A 86 -66.42 -39.95 -0.36
N ALA A 87 -67.62 -39.41 -0.61
CA ALA A 87 -67.81 -38.22 -1.43
C ALA A 87 -67.18 -36.97 -0.82
N GLU A 88 -67.29 -36.78 0.50
CA GLU A 88 -66.63 -35.69 1.24
C GLU A 88 -65.10 -35.79 1.11
N LEU A 89 -64.52 -36.99 1.27
CA LEU A 89 -63.09 -37.20 1.06
C LEU A 89 -62.66 -36.97 -0.39
N LEU A 90 -63.43 -37.46 -1.38
CA LEU A 90 -63.14 -37.26 -2.79
C LEU A 90 -63.17 -35.77 -3.18
N ALA A 91 -64.12 -35.00 -2.64
CA ALA A 91 -64.20 -33.56 -2.84
C ALA A 91 -62.99 -32.85 -2.24
N TRP A 92 -62.60 -33.20 -1.01
CA TRP A 92 -61.39 -32.65 -0.39
C TRP A 92 -60.11 -33.01 -1.17
N VAL A 93 -59.99 -34.25 -1.65
CA VAL A 93 -58.85 -34.67 -2.49
C VAL A 93 -58.80 -33.85 -3.78
N ALA A 94 -59.93 -33.58 -4.42
CA ALA A 94 -60.00 -32.75 -5.62
C ALA A 94 -59.58 -31.30 -5.34
N GLU A 95 -60.01 -30.70 -4.22
CA GLU A 95 -59.58 -29.37 -3.80
C GLU A 95 -58.06 -29.32 -3.59
N LYS A 96 -57.49 -30.26 -2.84
CA LYS A 96 -56.04 -30.31 -2.59
C LYS A 96 -55.23 -30.66 -3.82
N ARG A 97 -55.80 -31.35 -4.81
CA ARG A 97 -55.14 -31.61 -6.09
C ARG A 97 -54.78 -30.31 -6.80
N VAL A 98 -55.66 -29.31 -6.77
CA VAL A 98 -55.40 -27.98 -7.36
C VAL A 98 -54.18 -27.33 -6.72
N LEU A 99 -54.06 -27.41 -5.38
CA LEU A 99 -52.88 -26.92 -4.67
C LEU A 99 -51.62 -27.73 -5.00
N ALA A 100 -51.74 -29.05 -5.14
CA ALA A 100 -50.60 -29.92 -5.45
C ALA A 100 -50.04 -29.69 -6.87
N ASP A 101 -50.89 -29.29 -7.82
CA ASP A 101 -50.48 -28.93 -9.19
C ASP A 101 -50.03 -27.47 -9.34
N ASP A 102 -50.20 -26.62 -8.31
CA ASP A 102 -49.78 -25.23 -8.33
C ASP A 102 -48.24 -25.09 -8.37
N GLU A 103 -47.73 -24.53 -9.48
CA GLU A 103 -46.31 -24.29 -9.72
C GLU A 103 -45.82 -22.89 -9.27
N SER A 104 -46.61 -22.15 -8.49
CA SER A 104 -46.23 -20.83 -7.96
C SER A 104 -44.93 -20.83 -7.13
N TYR A 105 -44.45 -22.00 -6.70
CA TYR A 105 -43.14 -22.17 -6.04
C TYR A 105 -41.95 -21.73 -6.91
N ARG A 106 -42.11 -21.63 -8.24
CA ARG A 106 -41.07 -21.13 -9.15
C ARG A 106 -40.82 -19.63 -8.99
N ASP A 107 -41.81 -18.88 -8.50
CA ASP A 107 -41.62 -17.49 -8.12
C ASP A 107 -41.10 -17.42 -6.68
N LEU A 108 -39.79 -17.22 -6.55
CA LEU A 108 -39.10 -17.17 -5.27
C LEU A 108 -39.57 -16.03 -4.35
N SER A 109 -40.23 -14.99 -4.91
CA SER A 109 -40.81 -13.90 -4.12
C SER A 109 -42.02 -14.37 -3.29
N LEU A 110 -42.73 -15.38 -3.79
CA LEU A 110 -43.93 -15.94 -3.16
C LEU A 110 -43.60 -17.12 -2.22
N LEU A 111 -42.34 -17.56 -2.18
CA LEU A 111 -41.90 -18.79 -1.52
C LEU A 111 -42.35 -18.92 -0.06
N SER A 112 -42.27 -17.84 0.72
CA SER A 112 -42.69 -17.87 2.14
C SER A 112 -44.19 -18.13 2.30
N ARG A 113 -45.02 -17.63 1.37
CA ARG A 113 -46.46 -17.90 1.35
C ARG A 113 -46.72 -19.34 0.95
N GLU A 114 -46.02 -19.84 -0.07
CA GLU A 114 -46.21 -21.20 -0.58
C GLU A 114 -45.75 -22.28 0.40
N LEU A 115 -44.69 -22.03 1.18
CA LEU A 115 -44.27 -22.89 2.29
C LEU A 115 -45.33 -22.99 3.39
N LYS A 116 -45.93 -21.85 3.78
CA LYS A 116 -47.03 -21.86 4.77
C LYS A 116 -48.22 -22.69 4.27
N ARG A 117 -48.59 -22.52 2.99
CA ARG A 117 -49.65 -23.32 2.35
C ARG A 117 -49.31 -24.80 2.32
N GLN A 118 -48.07 -25.16 1.98
CA GLN A 118 -47.61 -26.56 1.98
C GLN A 118 -47.68 -27.17 3.39
N ASN A 119 -47.16 -26.49 4.40
CA ASN A 119 -47.16 -27.00 5.77
C ASN A 119 -48.59 -27.18 6.32
N ALA A 120 -49.49 -26.24 6.00
CA ALA A 120 -50.91 -26.37 6.33
C ALA A 120 -51.53 -27.60 5.63
N ALA A 121 -51.29 -27.75 4.32
CA ALA A 121 -51.79 -28.88 3.55
C ALA A 121 -51.22 -30.23 4.02
N GLU A 122 -49.95 -30.30 4.40
CA GLU A 122 -49.33 -31.51 4.99
C GLU A 122 -49.92 -31.84 6.37
N GLY A 123 -50.26 -30.83 7.17
CA GLY A 123 -51.00 -31.01 8.42
C GLY A 123 -52.40 -31.59 8.18
N GLU A 124 -53.15 -31.01 7.24
CA GLU A 124 -54.48 -31.51 6.86
C GLU A 124 -54.42 -32.93 6.28
N LEU A 125 -53.44 -33.23 5.43
CA LEU A 125 -53.24 -34.57 4.84
C LEU A 125 -53.07 -35.63 5.93
N ARG A 126 -52.29 -35.33 6.99
CA ARG A 126 -52.06 -36.23 8.12
C ARG A 126 -53.35 -36.51 8.90
N THR A 127 -54.18 -35.50 9.13
CA THR A 127 -55.47 -35.66 9.81
C THR A 127 -56.44 -36.48 8.96
N ASN A 128 -56.53 -36.17 7.66
CA ASN A 128 -57.44 -36.86 6.75
C ASN A 128 -57.01 -38.29 6.40
N GLN A 129 -55.76 -38.65 6.65
CA GLN A 129 -55.27 -40.03 6.54
C GLN A 129 -56.03 -40.97 7.50
N GLN A 130 -56.42 -40.50 8.69
CA GLN A 130 -57.25 -41.27 9.62
C GLN A 130 -58.69 -41.45 9.10
N ALA A 131 -59.27 -40.38 8.55
CA ALA A 131 -60.60 -40.42 7.95
C ALA A 131 -60.65 -41.37 6.74
N LEU A 132 -59.61 -41.35 5.90
CA LEU A 132 -59.45 -42.31 4.79
C LEU A 132 -59.43 -43.75 5.30
N ALA A 133 -58.63 -44.05 6.32
CA ALA A 133 -58.51 -45.39 6.87
C ALA A 133 -59.87 -45.90 7.39
N ALA A 134 -60.63 -45.05 8.08
CA ALA A 134 -61.97 -45.38 8.59
C ALA A 134 -62.97 -45.66 7.46
N VAL A 135 -63.00 -44.83 6.40
CA VAL A 135 -63.88 -45.06 5.24
C VAL A 135 -63.51 -46.35 4.51
N GLN A 136 -62.21 -46.64 4.38
CA GLN A 136 -61.73 -47.88 3.78
C GLN A 136 -62.07 -49.11 4.62
N GLU A 137 -61.97 -49.04 5.94
CA GLU A 137 -62.36 -50.13 6.84
C GLU A 137 -63.86 -50.43 6.73
N VAL A 138 -64.71 -49.41 6.84
CA VAL A 138 -66.17 -49.54 6.68
C VAL A 138 -66.52 -50.13 5.31
N GLY A 139 -65.90 -49.64 4.24
CA GLY A 139 -66.14 -50.15 2.89
C GLY A 139 -65.72 -51.62 2.73
N ARG A 140 -64.54 -52.00 3.22
CA ARG A 140 -64.05 -53.39 3.18
C ARG A 140 -64.95 -54.33 3.98
N ASP A 141 -65.42 -53.90 5.15
CA ASP A 141 -66.33 -54.68 5.98
C ASP A 141 -67.69 -54.90 5.31
N LEU A 142 -68.23 -53.88 4.64
CA LEU A 142 -69.48 -54.01 3.87
C LEU A 142 -69.31 -55.00 2.70
N VAL A 143 -68.20 -54.94 1.96
CA VAL A 143 -67.91 -55.87 0.86
C VAL A 143 -67.73 -57.30 1.39
N LYS A 144 -66.95 -57.47 2.47
CA LYS A 144 -66.74 -58.78 3.13
C LYS A 144 -68.05 -59.38 3.63
N GLY A 145 -68.95 -58.54 4.13
CA GLY A 145 -70.30 -58.90 4.54
C GLY A 145 -71.28 -59.20 3.39
N ARG A 146 -70.83 -59.17 2.12
CA ARG A 146 -71.65 -59.37 0.92
C ARG A 146 -72.83 -58.41 0.83
N HIS A 147 -72.61 -57.13 1.15
CA HIS A 147 -73.60 -56.07 1.03
C HIS A 147 -74.21 -55.99 -0.39
N PHE A 148 -75.49 -55.61 -0.52
CA PHE A 148 -76.18 -55.58 -1.82
C PHE A 148 -75.51 -54.67 -2.86
N ALA A 149 -74.86 -53.59 -2.40
CA ALA A 149 -74.10 -52.63 -3.22
C ALA A 149 -72.58 -52.88 -3.20
N SER A 150 -72.12 -54.12 -3.02
CA SER A 150 -70.69 -54.43 -2.88
C SER A 150 -69.85 -53.99 -4.10
N ARG A 151 -70.42 -54.02 -5.31
CA ARG A 151 -69.71 -53.60 -6.54
C ARG A 151 -69.45 -52.10 -6.55
N GLU A 152 -70.45 -51.31 -6.19
CA GLU A 152 -70.39 -49.85 -6.14
C GLU A 152 -69.46 -49.37 -5.01
N ILE A 153 -69.53 -50.04 -3.84
CA ILE A 153 -68.62 -49.78 -2.71
C ILE A 153 -67.18 -50.05 -3.14
N GLN A 154 -66.92 -51.19 -3.78
CA GLN A 154 -65.59 -51.57 -4.25
C GLN A 154 -65.04 -50.55 -5.26
N ALA A 155 -65.84 -50.14 -6.25
CA ALA A 155 -65.45 -49.12 -7.23
C ALA A 155 -65.11 -47.78 -6.57
N THR A 156 -65.92 -47.37 -5.58
CA THR A 156 -65.68 -46.13 -4.82
C THR A 156 -64.38 -46.20 -4.00
N LEU A 157 -64.09 -47.35 -3.39
CA LEU A 157 -62.84 -47.59 -2.65
C LEU A 157 -61.61 -47.52 -3.58
N GLU A 158 -61.70 -48.12 -4.76
CA GLU A 158 -60.64 -48.11 -5.77
C GLU A 158 -60.38 -46.69 -6.28
N GLU A 159 -61.43 -45.94 -6.60
CA GLU A 159 -61.31 -44.54 -7.00
C GLU A 159 -60.68 -43.68 -5.90
N LEU A 160 -61.17 -43.79 -4.66
CA LEU A 160 -60.64 -43.04 -3.52
C LEU A 160 -59.17 -43.38 -3.27
N HIS A 161 -58.79 -44.65 -3.34
CA HIS A 161 -57.41 -45.09 -3.21
C HIS A 161 -56.52 -44.51 -4.31
N ALA A 162 -56.95 -44.59 -5.57
CA ALA A 162 -56.20 -44.07 -6.70
C ALA A 162 -55.98 -42.55 -6.62
N ARG A 163 -57.05 -41.78 -6.37
CA ARG A 163 -56.96 -40.32 -6.26
C ARG A 163 -56.13 -39.86 -5.06
N TRP A 164 -56.25 -40.57 -3.93
CA TRP A 164 -55.43 -40.27 -2.76
C TRP A 164 -53.95 -40.54 -3.01
N ALA A 165 -53.61 -41.69 -3.60
CA ALA A 165 -52.22 -42.03 -3.93
C ALA A 165 -51.59 -41.04 -4.92
N GLU A 166 -52.36 -40.57 -5.92
CA GLU A 166 -51.90 -39.53 -6.83
C GLU A 166 -51.68 -38.18 -6.11
N LEU A 167 -52.60 -37.79 -5.23
CA LEU A 167 -52.47 -36.57 -4.42
C LEU A 167 -51.21 -36.62 -3.54
N GLU A 168 -50.97 -37.74 -2.84
CA GLU A 168 -49.79 -37.93 -1.99
C GLU A 168 -48.50 -37.83 -2.80
N LYS A 169 -48.43 -38.49 -3.96
CA LYS A 169 -47.30 -38.38 -4.89
C LYS A 169 -47.05 -36.94 -5.33
N LYS A 170 -48.11 -36.19 -5.64
CA LYS A 170 -48.00 -34.81 -6.13
C LYS A 170 -47.66 -33.81 -5.03
N MET A 171 -48.23 -33.99 -3.84
CA MET A 171 -47.89 -33.20 -2.66
C MET A 171 -46.45 -33.40 -2.22
N THR A 172 -45.94 -34.65 -2.25
CA THR A 172 -44.54 -34.95 -1.94
C THR A 172 -43.59 -34.35 -2.98
N GLU A 173 -43.94 -34.42 -4.28
CA GLU A 173 -43.17 -33.77 -5.35
C GLU A 173 -43.14 -32.24 -5.19
N ARG A 174 -44.29 -31.61 -4.93
CA ARG A 174 -44.39 -30.16 -4.67
C ARG A 174 -43.57 -29.76 -3.44
N GLY A 175 -43.66 -30.52 -2.35
CA GLY A 175 -42.86 -30.29 -1.14
C GLY A 175 -41.35 -30.38 -1.40
N ARG A 176 -40.91 -31.34 -2.22
CA ARG A 176 -39.51 -31.44 -2.67
C ARG A 176 -39.09 -30.20 -3.47
N LYS A 177 -39.91 -29.76 -4.43
CA LYS A 177 -39.62 -28.57 -5.26
C LYS A 177 -39.63 -27.28 -4.43
N LEU A 178 -40.47 -27.16 -3.42
CA LEU A 178 -40.46 -26.04 -2.47
C LEU A 178 -39.17 -25.99 -1.65
N ARG A 179 -38.67 -27.13 -1.16
CA ARG A 179 -37.36 -27.18 -0.48
C ARG A 179 -36.23 -26.78 -1.42
N GLN A 180 -36.25 -27.30 -2.64
CA GLN A 180 -35.32 -26.88 -3.71
C GLN A 180 -35.37 -25.36 -3.96
N ALA A 181 -36.56 -24.75 -3.98
CA ALA A 181 -36.71 -23.30 -4.15
C ALA A 181 -36.13 -22.50 -2.96
N VAL A 182 -36.18 -23.04 -1.74
CA VAL A 182 -35.50 -22.45 -0.57
C VAL A 182 -33.99 -22.48 -0.75
N ASP A 183 -33.45 -23.64 -1.12
CA ASP A 183 -32.01 -23.80 -1.34
C ASP A 183 -31.53 -22.88 -2.48
N GLN A 184 -32.32 -22.75 -3.56
CA GLN A 184 -32.02 -21.82 -4.65
C GLN A 184 -32.06 -20.36 -4.20
N ARG A 185 -33.04 -19.95 -3.37
CA ARG A 185 -33.08 -18.58 -2.84
C ARG A 185 -31.83 -18.26 -2.00
N GLN A 186 -31.39 -19.21 -1.18
CA GLN A 186 -30.17 -19.06 -0.39
C GLN A 186 -28.94 -18.95 -1.29
N LEU A 187 -28.84 -19.80 -2.32
CA LEU A 187 -27.77 -19.72 -3.31
C LEU A 187 -27.75 -18.37 -4.02
N ASN A 188 -28.91 -17.89 -4.49
CA ASN A 188 -29.02 -16.60 -5.18
C ASN A 188 -28.56 -15.43 -4.31
N GLN A 189 -28.84 -15.48 -3.00
CA GLN A 189 -28.35 -14.47 -2.07
C GLN A 189 -26.82 -14.50 -1.94
N LEU A 190 -26.23 -15.69 -1.79
CA LEU A 190 -24.76 -15.85 -1.74
C LEU A 190 -24.09 -15.37 -3.04
N LEU A 191 -24.70 -15.67 -4.18
CA LEU A 191 -24.23 -15.21 -5.49
C LEU A 191 -24.37 -13.69 -5.62
N GLN A 192 -25.47 -13.10 -5.15
CA GLN A 192 -25.64 -11.64 -5.19
C GLN A 192 -24.58 -10.92 -4.33
N ASP A 193 -24.34 -11.38 -3.10
CA ASP A 193 -23.28 -10.83 -2.23
C ASP A 193 -21.90 -10.95 -2.87
N ALA A 194 -21.66 -12.04 -3.61
CA ALA A 194 -20.45 -12.25 -4.38
C ALA A 194 -20.34 -11.30 -5.58
N ARG A 195 -21.45 -11.05 -6.32
CA ARG A 195 -21.46 -10.09 -7.44
C ARG A 195 -21.06 -8.71 -6.97
N GLU A 196 -21.68 -8.19 -5.92
CA GLU A 196 -21.43 -6.82 -5.44
C GLU A 196 -19.97 -6.61 -5.03
N ARG A 197 -19.37 -7.58 -4.36
CA ARG A 197 -17.95 -7.54 -3.99
C ARG A 197 -17.04 -7.67 -5.20
N LEU A 198 -17.41 -8.51 -6.16
CA LEU A 198 -16.65 -8.70 -7.39
C LEU A 198 -16.68 -7.44 -8.26
N ASP A 199 -17.84 -6.79 -8.39
CA ASP A 199 -18.03 -5.51 -9.09
C ASP A 199 -17.12 -4.43 -8.49
N ALA A 200 -17.07 -4.33 -7.16
CA ALA A 200 -16.23 -3.37 -6.47
C ALA A 200 -14.72 -3.60 -6.73
N LEU A 201 -14.25 -4.85 -6.65
CA LEU A 201 -12.86 -5.18 -6.94
C LEU A 201 -12.52 -4.98 -8.43
N GLU A 202 -13.41 -5.36 -9.34
CA GLU A 202 -13.25 -5.10 -10.77
C GLU A 202 -13.14 -3.61 -11.09
N ASN A 203 -13.89 -2.76 -10.39
CA ASN A 203 -13.75 -1.31 -10.51
C ASN A 203 -12.36 -0.83 -10.05
N GLN A 204 -11.82 -1.38 -8.96
CA GLN A 204 -10.46 -1.06 -8.52
C GLN A 204 -9.40 -1.51 -9.53
N LEU A 205 -9.54 -2.70 -10.11
CA LEU A 205 -8.63 -3.22 -11.14
C LEU A 205 -8.64 -2.38 -12.43
N ARG A 206 -9.78 -1.77 -12.76
CA ARG A 206 -9.94 -0.88 -13.91
C ARG A 206 -9.32 0.51 -13.72
N SER A 207 -8.90 0.87 -12.51
CA SER A 207 -8.28 2.15 -12.26
C SER A 207 -7.02 2.33 -13.12
N GLU A 208 -6.89 3.50 -13.74
CA GLU A 208 -5.72 3.86 -14.55
C GLU A 208 -4.69 4.70 -13.77
N ASP A 209 -5.07 5.18 -12.58
CA ASP A 209 -4.25 6.06 -11.77
C ASP A 209 -3.01 5.33 -11.24
N VAL A 210 -1.81 5.74 -11.61
CA VAL A 210 -0.56 5.15 -11.11
C VAL A 210 0.15 6.02 -10.07
N GLY A 211 -0.48 7.11 -9.65
CA GLY A 211 0.12 8.14 -8.80
C GLY A 211 0.93 9.16 -9.62
N THR A 212 1.30 10.25 -8.97
CA THR A 212 2.04 11.37 -9.59
C THR A 212 3.47 11.51 -9.06
N ASP A 213 3.84 10.71 -8.07
CA ASP A 213 5.16 10.71 -7.45
C ASP A 213 5.53 9.32 -6.89
N LEU A 214 6.75 9.17 -6.37
CA LEU A 214 7.23 7.91 -5.81
C LEU A 214 6.40 7.42 -4.61
N ARG A 215 5.90 8.33 -3.77
CA ARG A 215 5.19 7.95 -2.54
C ARG A 215 3.79 7.44 -2.86
N SER A 216 3.06 8.19 -3.67
CA SER A 216 1.72 7.86 -4.15
C SER A 216 1.74 6.57 -4.97
N SER A 217 2.67 6.41 -5.92
CA SER A 217 2.81 5.17 -6.70
C SER A 217 3.12 3.94 -5.84
N LYS A 218 4.03 4.03 -4.87
CA LYS A 218 4.29 2.95 -3.89
C LYS A 218 3.08 2.63 -3.03
N THR A 219 2.33 3.65 -2.61
CA THR A 219 1.11 3.47 -1.80
C THR A 219 0.03 2.76 -2.60
N LEU A 220 -0.16 3.15 -3.87
CA LEU A 220 -1.10 2.51 -4.78
C LEU A 220 -0.69 1.07 -5.12
N LEU A 221 0.60 0.79 -5.29
CA LEU A 221 1.10 -0.58 -5.46
C LEU A 221 0.82 -1.45 -4.24
N ALA A 222 1.09 -0.95 -3.03
CA ALA A 222 0.78 -1.66 -1.79
C ALA A 222 -0.74 -1.90 -1.62
N HIS A 223 -1.56 -0.90 -1.94
CA HIS A 223 -3.02 -1.06 -1.96
C HIS A 223 -3.46 -2.10 -2.99
N HIS A 224 -2.88 -2.11 -4.19
CA HIS A 224 -3.19 -3.10 -5.22
C HIS A 224 -2.83 -4.52 -4.77
N VAL A 225 -1.69 -4.73 -4.09
CA VAL A 225 -1.34 -6.04 -3.50
C VAL A 225 -2.40 -6.49 -2.48
N HIS A 226 -2.97 -5.55 -1.70
CA HIS A 226 -4.08 -5.87 -0.82
C HIS A 226 -5.36 -6.23 -1.59
N THR A 227 -5.71 -5.49 -2.65
CA THR A 227 -6.81 -5.80 -3.57
C THR A 227 -6.62 -7.20 -4.19
N GLU A 228 -5.40 -7.57 -4.57
CA GLU A 228 -5.08 -8.90 -5.10
C GLU A 228 -5.36 -10.01 -4.08
N ALA A 229 -4.91 -9.84 -2.83
CA ALA A 229 -5.18 -10.80 -1.77
C ALA A 229 -6.68 -10.91 -1.43
N ALA A 230 -7.40 -9.78 -1.42
CA ALA A 230 -8.84 -9.76 -1.24
C ALA A 230 -9.58 -10.47 -2.39
N LEU A 231 -9.10 -10.31 -3.62
CA LEU A 231 -9.61 -11.02 -4.78
C LEU A 231 -9.37 -12.53 -4.68
N ASP A 232 -8.18 -12.97 -4.28
CA ASP A 232 -7.86 -14.40 -4.11
C ASP A 232 -8.81 -15.07 -3.11
N SER A 233 -9.04 -14.43 -1.95
CA SER A 233 -10.01 -14.91 -0.96
C SER A 233 -11.46 -14.93 -1.51
N LEU A 234 -11.84 -13.93 -2.29
CA LEU A 234 -13.17 -13.89 -2.91
C LEU A 234 -13.34 -14.99 -3.97
N VAL A 235 -12.30 -15.26 -4.77
CA VAL A 235 -12.28 -16.33 -5.78
C VAL A 235 -12.53 -17.69 -5.12
N GLU A 236 -11.81 -18.01 -4.05
CA GLU A 236 -12.01 -19.26 -3.30
C GLU A 236 -13.45 -19.41 -2.81
N ARG A 237 -14.01 -18.33 -2.24
CA ARG A 237 -15.37 -18.34 -1.73
C ARG A 237 -16.41 -18.47 -2.85
N ILE A 238 -16.23 -17.80 -3.99
CA ILE A 238 -17.11 -17.92 -5.15
C ILE A 238 -17.05 -19.34 -5.71
N LEU A 239 -15.87 -19.96 -5.80
CA LEU A 239 -15.72 -21.34 -6.25
C LEU A 239 -16.47 -22.32 -5.34
N ALA A 240 -16.46 -22.09 -4.02
CA ALA A 240 -17.24 -22.89 -3.08
C ALA A 240 -18.76 -22.74 -3.29
N VAL A 241 -19.26 -21.51 -3.46
CA VAL A 241 -20.69 -21.24 -3.76
C VAL A 241 -21.09 -21.83 -5.11
N VAL A 242 -20.22 -21.73 -6.11
CA VAL A 242 -20.40 -22.33 -7.43
C VAL A 242 -20.48 -23.85 -7.36
N ALA A 243 -19.60 -24.50 -6.60
CA ALA A 243 -19.65 -25.95 -6.37
C ALA A 243 -20.94 -26.37 -5.65
N GLN A 244 -21.39 -25.58 -4.66
CA GLN A 244 -22.68 -25.77 -4.01
C GLN A 244 -23.84 -25.66 -5.03
N GLY A 245 -23.80 -24.67 -5.92
CA GLY A 245 -24.79 -24.51 -6.98
C GLY A 245 -24.78 -25.65 -8.00
N GLU A 246 -23.61 -26.15 -8.40
CA GLU A 246 -23.49 -27.29 -9.32
C GLU A 246 -24.03 -28.58 -8.70
N SER A 247 -23.79 -28.81 -7.41
CA SER A 247 -24.39 -29.91 -6.66
C SER A 247 -25.91 -29.75 -6.53
N LEU A 248 -26.38 -28.54 -6.18
CA LEU A 248 -27.81 -28.25 -6.07
C LEU A 248 -28.54 -28.47 -7.39
N ALA A 249 -27.89 -28.22 -8.53
CA ALA A 249 -28.48 -28.37 -9.86
C ALA A 249 -28.81 -29.83 -10.23
N ASP A 250 -28.25 -30.83 -9.55
CA ASP A 250 -28.58 -32.24 -9.79
C ASP A 250 -30.02 -32.54 -9.34
N GLY A 251 -30.88 -32.97 -10.28
CA GLY A 251 -32.30 -33.21 -10.00
C GLY A 251 -33.12 -31.98 -9.60
N HIS A 252 -32.61 -30.75 -9.78
CA HIS A 252 -33.31 -29.50 -9.49
C HIS A 252 -34.31 -29.12 -10.58
N PHE A 253 -35.46 -28.55 -10.20
CA PHE A 253 -36.44 -28.08 -11.19
C PHE A 253 -35.91 -26.93 -12.07
N ASP A 254 -35.03 -26.08 -11.52
CA ASP A 254 -34.33 -25.00 -12.23
C ASP A 254 -32.83 -25.28 -12.47
N SER A 255 -32.48 -26.54 -12.76
CA SER A 255 -31.09 -26.96 -13.00
C SER A 255 -30.39 -26.10 -14.07
N ARG A 256 -31.09 -25.78 -15.17
CA ARG A 256 -30.55 -24.97 -16.27
C ARG A 256 -30.25 -23.52 -15.86
N GLY A 257 -31.10 -22.91 -15.03
CA GLY A 257 -30.88 -21.57 -14.50
C GLY A 257 -29.62 -21.50 -13.65
N ILE A 258 -29.53 -22.39 -12.68
CA ILE A 258 -28.40 -22.49 -11.75
C ILE A 258 -27.09 -22.74 -12.52
N GLN A 259 -27.06 -23.70 -13.43
CA GLN A 259 -25.86 -24.01 -14.23
C GLN A 259 -25.40 -22.85 -15.12
N ARG A 260 -26.34 -22.07 -15.67
CA ARG A 260 -25.98 -20.88 -16.47
C ARG A 260 -25.30 -19.84 -15.60
N GLU A 261 -25.88 -19.57 -14.43
CA GLU A 261 -25.38 -18.58 -13.48
C GLU A 261 -24.00 -18.97 -12.91
N THR A 262 -23.81 -20.23 -12.53
CA THR A 262 -22.51 -20.71 -12.05
C THR A 262 -21.42 -20.65 -13.12
N ARG A 263 -21.74 -20.97 -14.38
CA ARG A 263 -20.81 -20.84 -15.51
C ARG A 263 -20.44 -19.37 -15.78
N GLU A 264 -21.39 -18.45 -15.65
CA GLU A 264 -21.14 -17.02 -15.81
C GLU A 264 -20.12 -16.53 -14.77
N PHE A 265 -20.27 -16.93 -13.51
CA PHE A 265 -19.28 -16.64 -12.48
C PHE A 265 -17.90 -17.22 -12.81
N LYS A 266 -17.80 -18.50 -13.20
CA LYS A 266 -16.52 -19.11 -13.60
C LYS A 266 -15.84 -18.33 -14.73
N LYS A 267 -16.61 -17.93 -15.75
CA LYS A 267 -16.12 -17.12 -16.87
C LYS A 267 -15.62 -15.75 -16.40
N ARG A 268 -16.38 -15.10 -15.52
CA ARG A 268 -16.05 -13.79 -14.97
C ARG A 268 -14.76 -13.85 -14.16
N LEU A 269 -14.60 -14.85 -13.29
CA LEU A 269 -13.37 -15.07 -12.52
C LEU A 269 -12.15 -15.27 -13.42
N ALA A 270 -12.26 -16.07 -14.48
CA ALA A 270 -11.17 -16.29 -15.42
C ALA A 270 -10.74 -15.00 -16.13
N ALA A 271 -11.68 -14.11 -16.43
CA ALA A 271 -11.42 -12.82 -17.09
C ALA A 271 -10.68 -11.80 -16.19
N LEU A 272 -10.51 -12.06 -14.88
CA LEU A 272 -9.83 -11.14 -13.97
C LEU A 272 -8.31 -11.23 -14.01
N ALA A 273 -7.77 -12.33 -14.53
CA ALA A 273 -6.32 -12.56 -14.55
C ALA A 273 -5.58 -11.47 -15.33
N GLU A 274 -6.08 -11.09 -16.50
CA GLU A 274 -5.48 -10.06 -17.35
C GLU A 274 -5.52 -8.65 -16.72
N PRO A 275 -6.69 -8.08 -16.33
CA PRO A 275 -6.73 -6.74 -15.74
C PRO A 275 -5.95 -6.67 -14.42
N ARG A 276 -5.94 -7.74 -13.61
CA ARG A 276 -5.10 -7.86 -12.41
C ARG A 276 -3.62 -7.68 -12.75
N ALA A 277 -3.11 -8.50 -13.68
CA ALA A 277 -1.70 -8.47 -14.07
C ALA A 277 -1.32 -7.13 -14.72
N LYS A 278 -2.18 -6.59 -15.60
CA LYS A 278 -1.96 -5.32 -16.30
C LYS A 278 -1.89 -4.14 -15.32
N ARG A 279 -2.79 -4.09 -14.34
CA ARG A 279 -2.79 -3.05 -13.29
C ARG A 279 -1.52 -3.11 -12.45
N ARG A 280 -1.11 -4.32 -12.03
CA ARG A 280 0.13 -4.53 -11.28
C ARG A 280 1.35 -4.07 -12.07
N ALA A 281 1.48 -4.50 -13.32
CA ALA A 281 2.58 -4.10 -14.20
C ALA A 281 2.69 -2.58 -14.33
N ARG A 282 1.57 -1.89 -14.60
CA ARG A 282 1.53 -0.42 -14.69
C ARG A 282 2.00 0.28 -13.41
N LEU A 283 1.59 -0.21 -12.24
CA LEU A 283 2.00 0.36 -10.95
C LEU A 283 3.48 0.11 -10.67
N GLU A 284 3.98 -1.09 -10.96
CA GLU A 284 5.40 -1.41 -10.83
C GLU A 284 6.27 -0.58 -11.78
N GLU A 285 5.84 -0.38 -13.03
CA GLU A 285 6.46 0.51 -14.00
C GLU A 285 6.52 1.95 -13.48
N ALA A 286 5.40 2.50 -13.01
CA ALA A 286 5.36 3.84 -12.43
C ALA A 286 6.32 3.99 -11.24
N VAL A 287 6.37 3.01 -10.33
CA VAL A 287 7.32 3.02 -9.21
C VAL A 287 8.76 3.03 -9.73
N ARG A 288 9.13 2.16 -10.68
CA ARG A 288 10.48 2.13 -11.26
C ARG A 288 10.85 3.48 -11.90
N TYR A 289 9.92 4.10 -12.63
CA TYR A 289 10.11 5.43 -13.21
C TYR A 289 10.40 6.49 -12.16
N TYR A 290 9.56 6.60 -11.13
CA TYR A 290 9.74 7.62 -10.09
C TYR A 290 10.96 7.35 -9.20
N GLU A 291 11.37 6.09 -9.00
CA GLU A 291 12.64 5.76 -8.34
C GLU A 291 13.83 6.26 -9.14
N ALA A 292 13.83 6.04 -10.46
CA ALA A 292 14.90 6.53 -11.34
C ALA A 292 14.95 8.07 -11.37
N MET A 293 13.79 8.73 -11.51
CA MET A 293 13.71 10.19 -11.50
C MET A 293 14.23 10.78 -10.19
N ARG A 294 13.82 10.22 -9.04
CA ARG A 294 14.28 10.68 -7.73
C ARG A 294 15.80 10.46 -7.55
N ALA A 295 16.35 9.36 -8.07
CA ALA A 295 17.79 9.14 -8.04
C ALA A 295 18.53 10.20 -8.87
N LEU A 296 18.06 10.47 -10.09
CA LEU A 296 18.63 11.50 -10.96
C LEU A 296 18.56 12.90 -10.37
N GLU A 297 17.44 13.26 -9.72
CA GLU A 297 17.29 14.55 -9.04
C GLU A 297 18.25 14.71 -7.86
N GLN A 298 18.51 13.64 -7.10
CA GLN A 298 19.50 13.66 -6.02
C GLN A 298 20.91 13.90 -6.56
N GLU A 299 21.28 13.23 -7.65
CA GLU A 299 22.60 13.45 -8.28
C GLU A 299 22.72 14.84 -8.88
N ALA A 300 21.68 15.33 -9.56
CA ALA A 300 21.67 16.68 -10.11
C ALA A 300 21.83 17.74 -9.01
N ALA A 301 21.14 17.57 -7.87
CA ALA A 301 21.26 18.47 -6.73
C ALA A 301 22.66 18.43 -6.11
N TRP A 302 23.23 17.24 -5.93
CA TRP A 302 24.60 17.08 -5.43
C TRP A 302 25.61 17.79 -6.34
N ILE A 303 25.49 17.62 -7.66
CA ILE A 303 26.36 18.30 -8.64
C ILE A 303 26.19 19.82 -8.53
N ALA A 304 24.94 20.30 -8.54
CA ALA A 304 24.63 21.73 -8.50
C ALA A 304 25.20 22.42 -7.24
N GLU A 305 25.22 21.74 -6.09
CA GLU A 305 25.81 22.26 -4.86
C GLU A 305 27.33 22.48 -4.98
N ARG A 306 28.02 21.69 -5.81
CA ARG A 306 29.50 21.73 -5.95
C ARG A 306 30.00 22.57 -7.12
N VAL A 307 29.13 22.91 -8.06
CA VAL A 307 29.46 23.76 -9.22
C VAL A 307 30.05 25.12 -8.80
N PRO A 308 29.49 25.88 -7.83
CA PRO A 308 30.03 27.20 -7.46
C PRO A 308 31.49 27.17 -6.98
N SER A 309 31.87 26.12 -6.23
CA SER A 309 33.25 25.96 -5.75
C SER A 309 34.20 25.60 -6.89
N ALA A 310 33.75 24.79 -7.85
CA ALA A 310 34.55 24.41 -9.01
C ALA A 310 34.69 25.54 -10.05
N GLU A 311 33.68 26.41 -10.20
CA GLU A 311 33.69 27.53 -11.16
C GLU A 311 34.26 28.83 -10.58
N SER A 312 34.70 28.84 -9.33
CA SER A 312 35.29 30.03 -8.72
C SER A 312 36.57 30.47 -9.43
N HIS A 313 36.66 31.76 -9.74
CA HIS A 313 37.83 32.38 -10.38
C HIS A 313 38.79 33.01 -9.37
N ASP A 314 38.47 32.99 -8.07
CA ASP A 314 39.30 33.61 -7.03
C ASP A 314 40.59 32.81 -6.81
N THR A 315 41.75 33.31 -7.23
CA THR A 315 43.02 32.59 -7.04
C THR A 315 43.71 32.90 -5.72
N GLY A 316 43.15 33.75 -4.86
CA GLY A 316 43.87 34.30 -3.71
C GLY A 316 44.83 35.42 -4.12
N ARG A 317 45.21 36.25 -3.14
CA ARG A 317 46.15 37.39 -3.33
C ARG A 317 47.53 37.15 -2.74
N THR A 318 47.65 36.14 -1.87
CA THR A 318 48.88 35.72 -1.22
C THR A 318 49.12 34.24 -1.51
N LEU A 319 50.34 33.80 -1.25
CA LEU A 319 50.74 32.42 -1.46
C LEU A 319 49.92 31.45 -0.60
N ASP A 320 49.83 31.71 0.71
CA ASP A 320 49.08 30.89 1.65
C ASP A 320 47.57 30.83 1.30
N ALA A 321 46.99 31.95 0.88
CA ALA A 321 45.59 31.99 0.44
C ALA A 321 45.39 31.14 -0.82
N THR A 322 46.34 31.19 -1.76
CA THR A 322 46.32 30.37 -2.98
C THR A 322 46.47 28.89 -2.66
N GLN A 323 47.38 28.54 -1.74
CA GLN A 323 47.63 27.16 -1.30
C GLN A 323 46.44 26.57 -0.56
N LEU A 324 45.81 27.34 0.34
CA LEU A 324 44.56 26.94 0.99
C LEU A 324 43.45 26.67 -0.04
N LEU A 325 43.28 27.53 -1.03
CA LEU A 325 42.29 27.33 -2.10
C LEU A 325 42.64 26.11 -2.96
N LEU A 326 43.92 25.82 -3.17
CA LEU A 326 44.38 24.62 -3.88
C LEU A 326 44.06 23.35 -3.08
N GLU A 327 44.29 23.34 -1.77
CA GLU A 327 43.89 22.23 -0.89
C GLU A 327 42.38 21.98 -0.93
N GLN A 328 41.58 23.05 -0.90
CA GLN A 328 40.12 22.95 -1.01
C GLN A 328 39.70 22.33 -2.34
N ALA A 329 40.35 22.72 -3.46
CA ALA A 329 40.10 22.12 -4.77
C ALA A 329 40.52 20.63 -4.82
N MET A 330 41.62 20.25 -4.17
CA MET A 330 42.05 18.85 -4.06
C MET A 330 41.08 18.00 -3.23
N LYS A 331 40.53 18.56 -2.13
CA LYS A 331 39.48 17.90 -1.33
C LYS A 331 38.24 17.65 -2.18
N LEU A 332 37.75 18.67 -2.90
CA LEU A 332 36.61 18.53 -3.80
C LEU A 332 36.86 17.48 -4.90
N GLN A 333 38.09 17.36 -5.41
CA GLN A 333 38.45 16.32 -6.38
C GLN A 333 38.40 14.92 -5.79
N ALA A 334 38.90 14.74 -4.57
CA ALA A 334 38.82 13.44 -3.89
C ALA A 334 37.35 13.03 -3.69
N GLU A 335 36.49 13.98 -3.32
CA GLU A 335 35.05 13.76 -3.20
C GLU A 335 34.40 13.39 -4.54
N CYS A 336 34.72 14.11 -5.63
CA CYS A 336 34.22 13.77 -6.97
C CYS A 336 34.70 12.39 -7.43
N THR A 337 35.95 12.03 -7.11
CA THR A 337 36.52 10.71 -7.45
C THR A 337 35.78 9.59 -6.72
N ALA A 338 35.48 9.79 -5.43
CA ALA A 338 34.72 8.83 -4.63
C ALA A 338 33.26 8.72 -5.08
N HIS A 339 32.64 9.83 -5.50
CA HIS A 339 31.23 9.89 -5.90
C HIS A 339 30.97 9.46 -7.35
N GLY A 340 31.98 9.54 -8.23
CA GLY A 340 31.88 9.22 -9.66
C GLY A 340 31.23 7.86 -10.00
N PRO A 341 31.55 6.75 -9.32
CA PRO A 341 30.87 5.46 -9.54
C PRO A 341 29.36 5.51 -9.27
N HIS A 342 28.92 6.34 -8.32
CA HIS A 342 27.51 6.51 -7.99
C HIS A 342 26.78 7.24 -9.13
N VAL A 343 27.34 8.35 -9.61
CA VAL A 343 26.80 9.11 -10.74
C VAL A 343 26.76 8.25 -12.01
N ALA A 344 27.82 7.49 -12.29
CA ALA A 344 27.87 6.59 -13.44
C ALA A 344 26.75 5.53 -13.39
N ARG A 345 26.47 4.98 -12.20
CA ARG A 345 25.39 4.02 -12.00
C ARG A 345 24.02 4.65 -12.19
N VAL A 346 23.75 5.81 -11.58
CA VAL A 346 22.46 6.51 -11.71
C VAL A 346 22.22 6.95 -13.16
N ALA A 347 23.25 7.46 -13.82
CA ALA A 347 23.18 7.79 -15.23
C ALA A 347 23.04 6.55 -16.15
N GLY A 348 23.36 5.35 -15.65
CA GLY A 348 23.11 4.07 -16.33
C GLY A 348 21.65 3.61 -16.29
N LEU A 349 20.80 4.22 -15.46
CA LEU A 349 19.40 3.81 -15.29
C LEU A 349 18.59 3.92 -16.58
N GLY A 350 18.86 4.94 -17.42
CA GLY A 350 18.19 5.09 -18.72
C GLY A 350 18.38 3.88 -19.64
N ALA A 351 19.62 3.39 -19.76
CA ALA A 351 19.92 2.19 -20.55
C ALA A 351 19.27 0.93 -19.97
N ALA A 352 19.25 0.78 -18.65
CA ALA A 352 18.57 -0.32 -17.99
C ALA A 352 17.05 -0.30 -18.23
N MET A 353 16.42 0.87 -18.16
CA MET A 353 14.99 1.03 -18.44
C MET A 353 14.64 0.83 -19.92
N GLN A 354 15.55 1.20 -20.83
CA GLN A 354 15.39 0.96 -22.26
C GLN A 354 15.51 -0.53 -22.59
N ALA A 355 16.45 -1.25 -21.97
CA ALA A 355 16.57 -2.70 -22.11
C ALA A 355 15.35 -3.45 -21.55
N ALA A 356 14.68 -2.87 -20.54
CA ALA A 356 13.42 -3.38 -19.99
C ALA A 356 12.18 -2.92 -20.79
N GLU A 357 12.35 -2.25 -21.93
CA GLU A 357 11.27 -1.73 -22.79
C GLU A 357 10.25 -0.83 -22.07
N HIS A 358 10.70 -0.10 -21.04
CA HIS A 358 9.80 0.73 -20.23
C HIS A 358 9.21 1.89 -21.07
N PRO A 359 7.89 2.18 -21.02
CA PRO A 359 7.25 3.19 -21.87
C PRO A 359 7.86 4.60 -21.76
N LEU A 360 8.28 4.97 -20.53
CA LEU A 360 8.91 6.26 -20.22
C LEU A 360 10.45 6.21 -20.21
N ALA A 361 11.08 5.17 -20.76
CA ALA A 361 12.54 5.04 -20.77
C ALA A 361 13.24 6.22 -21.48
N ARG A 362 12.61 6.81 -22.50
CA ARG A 362 13.15 7.96 -23.23
C ARG A 362 13.34 9.19 -22.34
N ASP A 363 12.36 9.47 -21.48
CA ASP A 363 12.42 10.61 -20.56
C ASP A 363 13.53 10.44 -19.52
N VAL A 364 13.66 9.24 -18.97
CA VAL A 364 14.73 8.90 -18.02
C VAL A 364 16.10 8.95 -18.69
N THR A 365 16.21 8.47 -19.93
CA THR A 365 17.46 8.51 -20.71
C THR A 365 17.91 9.95 -20.94
N ARG A 366 17.00 10.84 -21.35
CA ARG A 366 17.30 12.27 -21.48
C ARG A 366 17.82 12.86 -20.18
N ARG A 367 17.18 12.57 -19.04
CA ARG A 367 17.65 13.06 -17.73
C ARG A 367 18.99 12.46 -17.31
N CYS A 368 19.27 11.20 -17.66
CA CYS A 368 20.59 10.60 -17.47
C CYS A 368 21.67 11.33 -18.28
N GLU A 369 21.38 11.72 -19.52
CA GLU A 369 22.31 12.49 -20.36
C GLU A 369 22.58 13.88 -19.78
N GLU A 370 21.56 14.55 -19.24
CA GLU A 370 21.72 15.85 -18.56
C GLU A 370 22.60 15.74 -17.31
N VAL A 371 22.38 14.73 -16.46
CA VAL A 371 23.22 14.48 -15.27
C VAL A 371 24.66 14.16 -15.67
N ARG A 372 24.88 13.35 -16.73
CA ARG A 372 26.22 13.10 -17.28
C ARG A 372 26.89 14.37 -17.77
N ALA A 373 26.16 15.19 -18.54
CA ALA A 373 26.70 16.43 -19.06
C ALA A 373 27.07 17.41 -17.93
N ALA A 374 26.23 17.53 -16.89
CA ALA A 374 26.51 18.34 -15.72
C ALA A 374 27.71 17.81 -14.92
N TRP A 375 27.81 16.49 -14.75
CA TRP A 375 28.96 15.84 -14.10
C TRP A 375 30.27 16.11 -14.85
N ASP A 376 30.28 15.90 -16.17
CA ASP A 376 31.46 16.14 -16.98
C ASP A 376 31.84 17.64 -16.99
N ALA A 377 30.85 18.54 -16.93
CA ALA A 377 31.10 19.97 -16.79
C ALA A 377 31.74 20.31 -15.43
N LEU A 378 31.26 19.73 -14.34
CA LEU A 378 31.85 19.89 -13.00
C LEU A 378 33.31 19.42 -12.99
N LEU A 379 33.61 18.24 -13.55
CA LEU A 379 34.97 17.73 -13.63
C LEU A 379 35.90 18.64 -14.45
N ARG A 380 35.42 19.17 -15.58
CA ARG A 380 36.18 20.15 -16.38
C ARG A 380 36.42 21.46 -15.63
N ALA A 381 35.40 21.98 -14.96
CA ALA A 381 35.51 23.20 -14.16
C ALA A 381 36.54 23.02 -13.03
N LEU A 382 36.49 21.88 -12.33
CA LEU A 382 37.42 21.54 -11.26
C LEU A 382 38.87 21.40 -11.76
N GLU A 383 39.08 20.79 -12.92
CA GLU A 383 40.42 20.69 -13.50
C GLU A 383 40.96 22.07 -13.90
N ASN A 384 40.12 22.93 -14.51
CA ASN A 384 40.48 24.31 -14.81
C ASN A 384 40.82 25.10 -13.53
N ARG A 385 40.02 24.95 -12.47
CA ARG A 385 40.23 25.58 -11.17
C ARG A 385 41.59 25.21 -10.57
N ARG A 386 41.92 23.92 -10.56
CA ARG A 386 43.22 23.43 -10.08
C ARG A 386 44.37 23.98 -10.91
N ARG A 387 44.23 24.00 -12.23
CA ARG A 387 45.23 24.56 -13.13
C ARG A 387 45.46 26.06 -12.85
N LEU A 388 44.40 26.84 -12.68
CA LEU A 388 44.49 28.27 -12.37
C LEU A 388 45.18 28.52 -11.02
N LEU A 389 44.84 27.77 -9.99
CA LEU A 389 45.46 27.87 -8.67
C LEU A 389 46.94 27.47 -8.68
N ALA A 390 47.30 26.39 -9.39
CA ALA A 390 48.70 26.00 -9.54
C ALA A 390 49.54 27.04 -10.32
N LEU A 391 48.94 27.71 -11.30
CA LEU A 391 49.59 28.82 -12.01
C LEU A 391 49.79 30.04 -11.08
N ALA A 392 48.77 30.39 -10.29
CA ALA A 392 48.86 31.48 -9.32
C ALA A 392 49.91 31.20 -8.24
N GLU A 393 49.94 29.98 -7.69
CA GLU A 393 50.95 29.54 -6.72
C GLU A 393 52.36 29.72 -7.30
N ARG A 394 52.60 29.22 -8.52
CA ARG A 394 53.89 29.36 -9.20
C ARG A 394 54.28 30.83 -9.43
N ALA A 395 53.31 31.68 -9.79
CA ALA A 395 53.56 33.10 -10.00
C ALA A 395 54.00 33.79 -8.69
N HIS A 396 53.28 33.53 -7.59
CA HIS A 396 53.63 34.04 -6.26
C HIS A 396 55.02 33.56 -5.80
N THR A 397 55.36 32.28 -5.99
CA THR A 397 56.71 31.76 -5.67
C THR A 397 57.80 32.43 -6.51
N THR A 398 57.56 32.64 -7.81
CA THR A 398 58.54 33.26 -8.71
C THR A 398 58.78 34.72 -8.34
N GLN A 399 57.72 35.47 -8.03
CA GLN A 399 57.82 36.87 -7.60
C GLN A 399 58.63 37.00 -6.30
N ALA A 400 58.38 36.14 -5.31
CA ALA A 400 59.17 36.13 -4.08
C ALA A 400 60.66 35.86 -4.34
N SER A 401 60.98 34.93 -5.25
CA SER A 401 62.37 34.64 -5.64
C SER A 401 63.04 35.77 -6.43
N ALA A 402 62.30 36.52 -7.25
CA ALA A 402 62.83 37.66 -7.98
C ALA A 402 63.23 38.79 -7.04
N ASN A 403 62.32 39.16 -6.11
CA ASN A 403 62.61 40.16 -5.07
C ASN A 403 63.84 39.77 -4.23
N ALA A 404 64.02 38.48 -3.94
CA ALA A 404 65.22 37.97 -3.27
C ALA A 404 66.51 38.26 -4.05
N ALA A 405 66.53 37.99 -5.35
CA ALA A 405 67.69 38.23 -6.19
C ALA A 405 68.06 39.73 -6.28
N GLU A 406 67.05 40.60 -6.39
CA GLU A 406 67.25 42.06 -6.41
C GLU A 406 67.87 42.55 -5.08
N LEU A 407 67.38 42.03 -3.95
CA LEU A 407 67.94 42.33 -2.64
C LEU A 407 69.38 41.82 -2.48
N GLU A 408 69.72 40.64 -3.01
CA GLU A 408 71.10 40.12 -2.98
C GLU A 408 72.08 41.01 -3.73
N VAL A 409 71.71 41.49 -4.91
CA VAL A 409 72.55 42.39 -5.72
C VAL A 409 72.74 43.72 -4.99
N TRP A 410 71.64 44.32 -4.52
CA TRP A 410 71.70 45.56 -3.76
C TRP A 410 72.58 45.42 -2.50
N LEU A 411 72.45 44.32 -1.75
CA LEU A 411 73.27 44.04 -0.58
C LEU A 411 74.76 43.95 -0.91
N ALA A 412 75.13 43.30 -2.02
CA ALA A 412 76.52 43.18 -2.44
C ALA A 412 77.13 44.55 -2.80
N GLU A 413 76.39 45.36 -3.57
CA GLU A 413 76.83 46.71 -3.97
C GLU A 413 77.02 47.63 -2.76
N ARG A 414 76.07 47.60 -1.81
CA ARG A 414 76.13 48.42 -0.60
C ARG A 414 77.19 47.95 0.38
N ALA A 415 77.44 46.65 0.46
CA ALA A 415 78.53 46.10 1.27
C ALA A 415 79.90 46.57 0.76
N GLU A 416 80.10 46.63 -0.55
CA GLU A 416 81.35 47.16 -1.11
C GLU A 416 81.51 48.66 -0.80
N GLN A 417 80.43 49.43 -0.91
CA GLN A 417 80.44 50.83 -0.50
C GLN A 417 80.79 50.95 0.99
N ALA A 418 80.17 50.19 1.88
CA ALA A 418 80.44 50.21 3.32
C ALA A 418 81.86 49.75 3.71
N ARG A 419 82.59 49.05 2.85
CA ARG A 419 83.98 48.64 3.10
C ARG A 419 85.01 49.73 2.84
N SER A 420 84.67 50.78 2.10
CA SER A 420 85.62 51.84 1.75
C SER A 420 86.27 52.47 2.99
N ASP A 421 87.60 52.51 2.98
CA ASP A 421 88.45 53.13 4.02
C ASP A 421 88.61 54.65 3.85
N GLU A 422 88.02 55.23 2.80
CA GLU A 422 88.13 56.65 2.52
C GLU A 422 87.35 57.47 3.57
N CYS A 423 88.07 58.27 4.34
CA CYS A 423 87.53 59.08 5.43
C CYS A 423 87.56 60.60 5.18
N GLY A 424 87.87 61.03 3.95
CA GLY A 424 88.02 62.44 3.59
C GLY A 424 89.40 62.99 3.97
N ARG A 425 89.92 63.90 3.13
CA ARG A 425 91.24 64.53 3.32
C ARG A 425 91.21 65.74 4.24
N ASP A 426 90.02 66.27 4.50
CA ASP A 426 89.74 67.42 5.36
C ASP A 426 88.37 67.26 6.05
N GLU A 427 88.07 68.18 6.96
CA GLU A 427 86.86 68.15 7.79
C GLU A 427 85.57 68.20 6.93
N ASP A 428 85.53 69.01 5.89
CA ASP A 428 84.36 69.15 5.02
C ASP A 428 84.14 67.91 4.14
N ALA A 429 85.20 67.28 3.63
CA ALA A 429 85.12 66.01 2.95
C ALA A 429 84.61 64.89 3.87
N ALA A 430 85.06 64.86 5.13
CA ALA A 430 84.58 63.90 6.13
C ALA A 430 83.08 64.12 6.45
N ARG A 431 82.63 65.38 6.64
CA ARG A 431 81.20 65.70 6.85
C ARG A 431 80.33 65.29 5.65
N ASN A 432 80.80 65.54 4.44
CA ASN A 432 80.08 65.15 3.22
C ASN A 432 79.98 63.63 3.06
N LEU A 433 81.02 62.88 3.41
CA LEU A 433 80.99 61.42 3.42
C LEU A 433 80.02 60.86 4.48
N ILE A 434 79.95 61.49 5.67
CA ILE A 434 78.96 61.14 6.70
C ILE A 434 77.54 61.41 6.23
N ALA A 435 77.28 62.54 5.57
CA ALA A 435 75.96 62.85 5.00
C ALA A 435 75.52 61.77 4.00
N ARG A 436 76.39 61.39 3.06
CA ARG A 436 76.14 60.30 2.10
C ARG A 436 75.97 58.93 2.79
N HIS A 437 76.65 58.69 3.91
CA HIS A 437 76.49 57.48 4.69
C HIS A 437 75.12 57.40 5.36
N LYS A 438 74.60 58.53 5.85
CA LYS A 438 73.24 58.60 6.42
C LYS A 438 72.17 58.32 5.37
N ASP A 439 72.39 58.70 4.11
CA ASP A 439 71.49 58.32 3.01
C ASP A 439 71.48 56.79 2.80
N LEU A 440 72.65 56.14 2.88
CA LEU A 440 72.76 54.68 2.83
C LEU A 440 72.02 54.00 3.99
N GLU A 441 72.13 54.53 5.21
CA GLU A 441 71.41 54.00 6.39
C GLU A 441 69.88 54.08 6.21
N GLN A 442 69.36 55.13 5.57
CA GLN A 442 67.94 55.25 5.24
C GLN A 442 67.51 54.24 4.17
N GLU A 443 68.30 54.03 3.12
CA GLU A 443 68.04 52.98 2.12
C GLU A 443 68.05 51.58 2.76
N MET A 444 68.97 51.35 3.70
CA MET A 444 69.06 50.11 4.48
C MET A 444 67.84 49.90 5.37
N GLU A 445 67.22 50.95 5.89
CA GLU A 445 65.97 50.80 6.64
C GLU A 445 64.82 50.33 5.72
N VAL A 446 64.68 50.94 4.54
CA VAL A 446 63.63 50.59 3.56
C VAL A 446 63.81 49.15 3.05
N ASN A 447 65.01 48.81 2.58
CA ASN A 447 65.29 47.47 2.08
C ASN A 447 65.35 46.44 3.20
N GLY A 448 65.68 46.83 4.43
CA GLY A 448 65.59 45.97 5.61
C GLY A 448 64.17 45.47 5.84
N ARG A 449 63.17 46.34 5.66
CA ARG A 449 61.75 45.92 5.73
C ARG A 449 61.39 44.94 4.62
N LEU A 450 61.90 45.14 3.39
CA LEU A 450 61.69 44.22 2.28
C LEU A 450 62.36 42.85 2.52
N VAL A 451 63.54 42.84 3.12
CA VAL A 451 64.23 41.61 3.55
C VAL A 451 63.42 40.91 4.64
N ASP A 452 62.89 41.63 5.63
CA ASP A 452 62.06 41.04 6.69
C ASP A 452 60.77 40.42 6.10
N GLU A 453 60.14 41.10 5.13
CA GLU A 453 58.97 40.58 4.40
C GLU A 453 59.30 39.33 3.60
N LEU A 454 60.44 39.32 2.89
CA LEU A 454 60.93 38.18 2.13
C LEU A 454 61.21 36.97 3.04
N VAL A 455 61.89 37.20 4.16
CA VAL A 455 62.24 36.16 5.13
C VAL A 455 60.99 35.58 5.76
N ARG A 456 59.99 36.41 6.08
CA ARG A 456 58.69 35.95 6.56
C ARG A 456 58.04 35.02 5.52
N ALA A 457 57.92 35.49 4.27
CA ALA A 457 57.33 34.71 3.19
C ALA A 457 58.09 33.39 2.94
N ALA A 458 59.41 33.41 3.01
CA ALA A 458 60.24 32.22 2.81
C ALA A 458 60.12 31.21 3.97
N ARG A 459 59.92 31.69 5.21
CA ARG A 459 59.69 30.82 6.38
C ARG A 459 58.31 30.18 6.35
N GLU A 460 57.28 30.94 5.96
CA GLU A 460 55.92 30.43 5.75
C GLU A 460 55.93 29.32 4.69
N LEU A 461 56.57 29.57 3.55
CA LEU A 461 56.81 28.58 2.48
C LEU A 461 57.48 27.28 2.94
N LYS A 462 58.47 27.40 3.83
CA LYS A 462 59.19 26.26 4.41
C LYS A 462 58.31 25.46 5.37
N ALA A 463 57.48 26.13 6.16
CA ALA A 463 56.56 25.48 7.10
C ALA A 463 55.47 24.66 6.39
N GLU A 464 55.03 25.15 5.23
CA GLU A 464 53.98 24.51 4.42
C GLU A 464 54.52 23.41 3.47
N GLY A 465 55.84 23.21 3.43
CA GLY A 465 56.46 22.05 2.78
C GLY A 465 56.53 22.12 1.26
N ALA A 466 56.52 23.33 0.67
CA ALA A 466 56.56 23.54 -0.78
C ALA A 466 57.89 23.01 -1.40
N PRO A 467 57.88 21.93 -2.19
CA PRO A 467 59.10 21.26 -2.66
C PRO A 467 59.87 22.06 -3.72
N THR A 468 59.19 22.90 -4.50
CA THR A 468 59.80 23.78 -5.52
C THR A 468 60.47 25.03 -4.96
N ALA A 469 60.28 25.32 -3.67
CA ALA A 469 60.78 26.54 -3.05
C ALA A 469 62.00 26.33 -2.15
N GLN A 470 62.65 25.15 -2.15
CA GLN A 470 63.73 24.84 -1.19
C GLN A 470 64.91 25.83 -1.18
N GLU A 471 65.19 26.44 -2.33
CA GLU A 471 66.28 27.41 -2.48
C GLU A 471 65.93 28.79 -1.90
N LEU A 472 64.66 29.18 -1.88
CA LEU A 472 64.24 30.52 -1.46
C LEU A 472 64.43 30.77 0.05
N PRO A 473 64.09 29.85 0.98
CA PRO A 473 64.41 29.98 2.40
C PRO A 473 65.90 30.07 2.67
N ALA A 474 66.70 29.24 2.00
CA ALA A 474 68.16 29.29 2.14
C ALA A 474 68.71 30.65 1.68
N ARG A 475 68.26 31.12 0.51
CA ARG A 475 68.62 32.45 0.00
C ARG A 475 68.12 33.58 0.88
N ALA A 476 66.91 33.52 1.42
CA ALA A 476 66.38 34.53 2.33
C ALA A 476 67.17 34.58 3.65
N ASP A 477 67.57 33.43 4.20
CA ASP A 477 68.45 33.36 5.36
C ASP A 477 69.85 33.95 5.04
N GLU A 478 70.39 33.69 3.85
CA GLU A 478 71.64 34.31 3.36
C GLU A 478 71.52 35.83 3.17
N ILE A 479 70.41 36.32 2.60
CA ILE A 479 70.11 37.74 2.44
C ILE A 479 69.99 38.41 3.81
N GLN A 480 69.33 37.77 4.77
CA GLN A 480 69.23 38.25 6.15
C GLN A 480 70.61 38.35 6.81
N ALA A 481 71.46 37.34 6.61
CA ALA A 481 72.83 37.34 7.11
C ALA A 481 73.64 38.50 6.48
N LYS A 482 73.62 38.62 5.14
CA LYS A 482 74.27 39.72 4.41
C LYS A 482 73.76 41.10 4.84
N MET A 483 72.47 41.23 5.14
CA MET A 483 71.87 42.46 5.66
C MET A 483 72.35 42.78 7.08
N THR A 484 72.54 41.76 7.91
CA THR A 484 73.11 41.90 9.26
C THR A 484 74.58 42.32 9.19
N ASP A 485 75.35 41.70 8.29
CA ASP A 485 76.75 42.03 8.04
C ASP A 485 76.89 43.45 7.48
N LEU A 486 76.03 43.86 6.54
CA LEU A 486 76.00 45.22 6.02
C LEU A 486 75.72 46.24 7.12
N ARG A 487 74.78 45.96 8.04
CA ARG A 487 74.51 46.80 9.22
C ARG A 487 75.76 46.95 10.10
N GLN A 488 76.52 45.87 10.31
CA GLN A 488 77.77 45.93 11.06
C GLN A 488 78.84 46.76 10.33
N LEU A 489 79.09 46.50 9.05
CA LEU A 489 80.06 47.24 8.24
C LEU A 489 79.69 48.73 8.16
N SER A 490 78.41 49.05 8.05
CA SER A 490 77.90 50.42 8.06
C SER A 490 78.25 51.11 9.39
N ALA A 491 77.98 50.47 10.52
CA ALA A 491 78.30 51.02 11.85
C ALA A 491 79.81 51.23 12.06
N GLU A 492 80.63 50.27 11.62
CA GLU A 492 82.11 50.39 11.66
C GLU A 492 82.62 51.53 10.77
N ARG A 493 82.05 51.68 9.56
CA ARG A 493 82.39 52.79 8.66
C ARG A 493 81.97 54.14 9.23
N LEU A 494 80.76 54.25 9.79
CA LEU A 494 80.29 55.48 10.44
C LEU A 494 81.25 55.88 11.56
N GLY A 495 81.63 54.93 12.44
CA GLY A 495 82.59 55.20 13.52
C GLY A 495 83.96 55.68 13.02
N ARG A 496 84.45 55.15 11.90
CA ARG A 496 85.69 55.62 11.26
C ARG A 496 85.55 57.01 10.67
N LEU A 497 84.44 57.30 9.99
CA LEU A 497 84.17 58.63 9.43
C LEU A 497 84.02 59.68 10.53
N GLU A 498 83.31 59.36 11.61
CA GLU A 498 83.16 60.23 12.78
C GLU A 498 84.50 60.44 13.51
N GLY A 499 85.29 59.38 13.67
CA GLY A 499 86.64 59.47 14.22
C GLY A 499 87.59 60.31 13.37
N ALA A 500 87.54 60.19 12.04
CA ALA A 500 88.32 61.01 11.12
C ALA A 500 87.84 62.48 11.11
N LEU A 501 86.53 62.71 11.18
CA LEU A 501 85.97 64.05 11.35
C LEU A 501 86.48 64.70 12.64
N ALA A 502 86.46 63.96 13.75
CA ALA A 502 86.99 64.43 15.03
C ALA A 502 88.50 64.70 14.98
N LEU A 503 89.28 63.86 14.28
CA LEU A 503 90.71 64.07 14.10
C LEU A 503 90.99 65.33 13.25
N HIS A 504 90.27 65.52 12.14
CA HIS A 504 90.43 66.71 11.30
C HIS A 504 90.01 67.98 12.04
N ALA A 505 88.92 67.93 12.83
CA ALA A 505 88.52 69.03 13.70
C ALA A 505 89.61 69.34 14.75
N TYR A 506 90.20 68.30 15.36
CA TYR A 506 91.30 68.46 16.32
C TYR A 506 92.58 69.01 15.67
N LEU A 507 92.97 68.53 14.49
CA LEU A 507 94.13 69.03 13.76
C LEU A 507 93.93 70.48 13.30
N ARG A 508 92.71 70.87 12.90
CA ARG A 508 92.34 72.26 12.64
C ARG A 508 92.51 73.09 13.92
N GLU A 509 91.96 72.63 15.05
CA GLU A 509 92.13 73.30 16.35
C GLU A 509 93.60 73.41 16.77
N CYS A 510 94.42 72.38 16.53
CA CYS A 510 95.87 72.41 16.77
C CYS A 510 96.59 73.38 15.83
N ALA A 511 96.26 73.42 14.55
CA ALA A 511 96.84 74.36 13.60
C ALA A 511 96.43 75.81 13.94
N ASP A 512 95.18 76.04 14.31
CA ASP A 512 94.68 77.33 14.80
C ASP A 512 95.46 77.76 16.07
N LEU A 513 95.75 76.82 16.97
CA LEU A 513 96.57 77.02 18.17
C LEU A 513 98.06 77.25 17.85
N GLU A 514 98.64 76.51 16.91
CA GLU A 514 100.05 76.67 16.48
C GLU A 514 100.25 77.98 15.73
N GLU A 515 99.29 78.40 14.91
CA GLU A 515 99.28 79.70 14.26
C GLU A 515 99.16 80.80 15.33
N TRP A 516 98.28 80.63 16.31
CA TRP A 516 98.19 81.53 17.46
C TRP A 516 99.50 81.59 18.26
N ILE A 517 100.13 80.46 18.58
CA ILE A 517 101.44 80.38 19.27
C ILE A 517 102.54 81.03 18.42
N SER A 518 102.57 80.81 17.12
CA SER A 518 103.54 81.40 16.19
C SER A 518 103.36 82.92 16.10
N GLN A 519 102.11 83.40 16.11
CA GLN A 519 101.79 84.82 16.23
C GLN A 519 102.26 85.39 17.59
N GLN A 520 102.10 84.63 18.68
CA GLN A 520 102.61 85.01 20.01
C GLN A 520 104.15 84.99 20.10
N LEU A 521 104.83 84.00 19.50
CA LEU A 521 106.29 83.92 19.42
C LEU A 521 106.88 84.99 18.50
N ALA A 522 106.23 85.33 17.40
CA ALA A 522 106.62 86.45 16.56
C ALA A 522 106.47 87.79 17.31
N THR A 523 105.49 87.90 18.21
CA THR A 523 105.37 89.06 19.10
C THR A 523 106.41 89.05 20.22
N VAL A 524 106.85 87.90 20.73
CA VAL A 524 107.95 87.79 21.73
C VAL A 524 109.34 87.95 21.12
N ALA A 525 109.61 87.44 19.92
CA ALA A 525 110.87 87.65 19.19
C ALA A 525 111.04 89.12 18.77
N ALA A 526 109.95 89.86 18.59
CA ALA A 526 109.97 91.31 18.45
C ALA A 526 110.27 92.05 19.77
N GLN A 527 110.34 91.36 20.91
CA GLN A 527 110.66 91.94 22.23
C GLN A 527 112.09 91.66 22.73
N ASP A 528 112.86 90.75 22.09
CA ASP A 528 114.22 90.36 22.52
C ASP A 528 115.36 90.91 21.63
N ASP A 529 115.11 92.01 20.90
CA ASP A 529 116.19 92.84 20.33
C ASP A 529 116.65 93.87 21.39
N VAL A 530 117.42 93.38 22.36
CA VAL A 530 118.15 94.21 23.32
C VAL A 530 119.50 94.57 22.71
N GLY A 531 119.49 95.68 21.98
CA GLY A 531 120.52 96.72 21.91
C GLY A 531 121.97 96.31 21.62
N ASP A 532 122.47 96.76 20.47
CA ASP A 532 123.70 97.58 20.47
C ASP A 532 123.72 98.51 19.26
N ASP A 533 123.32 99.77 19.45
CA ASP A 533 123.85 100.87 18.64
C ASP A 533 124.08 102.08 19.57
N HIS A 534 125.36 102.42 19.67
CA HIS A 534 125.93 103.50 20.45
C HIS A 534 125.66 104.86 19.78
N ASP A 535 125.46 105.88 20.62
CA ASP A 535 125.39 107.32 20.32
C ASP A 535 124.08 107.91 19.76
N HIS A 536 123.08 108.05 20.64
CA HIS A 536 122.63 109.40 21.07
C HIS A 536 121.81 109.33 22.36
N VAL A 537 122.30 110.02 23.40
CA VAL A 537 121.46 110.97 24.11
C VAL A 537 121.54 112.28 23.33
N GLN A 538 120.38 112.86 23.04
CA GLN A 538 120.09 114.18 23.59
C GLN A 538 118.79 114.13 24.38
#